data_AF-A0A2U2RH77-F1
#
_entry.id   AF-A0A2U2RH77-F1
#
_cell.length_a   1.000
_cell.length_b   1.000
_cell.length_c   1.000
_cell.angle_alpha   90.00
_cell.angle_beta   90.00
_cell.angle_gamma   90.00
#
_symmetry.space_group_name_H-M   'P 1'
#
loop_
_entity.id
_entity.type
_entity.pdbx_description
1 polymer ?
#
loop_
_entity_poly.entity_id
_entity_poly.type
_entity_poly.pdbx_seq_one_letter_code
_entity_poly.pdbx_strand_id
1 'polypeptide(L)' 'MADLHPGDGNAERLRRYWTTGEGGLKIRWGTPGDFDRCVRHLEKYMPGRAKGYCNLLHKRATGLYPGHHGGKNPAGPG' A
#
# COMPACT_ATOMS: atom_id res chain seq x y z
N MET A 1 -3.38 29.79 3.66
CA MET A 1 -4.23 28.59 3.78
C MET A 1 -3.57 27.69 4.79
N ALA A 2 -4.14 27.66 6.00
CA ALA A 2 -3.59 27.02 7.18
C ALA A 2 -4.38 25.73 7.43
N ASP A 3 -3.78 24.60 7.09
CA ASP A 3 -4.38 23.28 7.29
C ASP A 3 -3.59 22.54 8.37
N LEU A 4 -4.04 22.75 9.61
CA LEU A 4 -3.58 22.13 10.85
C LEU A 4 -4.08 20.67 10.99
N HIS A 5 -3.83 19.82 10.00
CA HIS A 5 -4.03 18.37 10.11
C HIS A 5 -2.70 17.63 9.87
N PRO A 6 -1.98 17.16 10.91
CA PRO A 6 -0.71 16.43 10.77
C PRO A 6 -0.86 14.99 10.24
N GLY A 7 -1.76 14.74 9.29
CA GLY A 7 -2.12 13.38 8.84
C GLY A 7 -2.24 13.16 7.32
N ASP A 8 -2.71 14.13 6.54
CA ASP A 8 -3.14 13.87 5.15
C ASP A 8 -2.11 14.25 4.09
N GLY A 9 -1.37 15.35 4.28
CA GLY A 9 -0.40 15.84 3.28
C GLY A 9 0.76 14.88 3.01
N ASN A 10 1.22 14.15 4.05
CA ASN A 10 2.23 13.10 3.89
C ASN A 10 1.65 11.81 3.30
N ALA A 11 0.38 11.48 3.59
CA ALA A 11 -0.24 10.25 3.14
C ALA A 11 -0.43 10.23 1.62
N GLU A 12 -0.76 11.36 0.99
CA GLU A 12 -0.83 11.46 -0.46
C GLU A 12 0.54 11.42 -1.14
N ARG A 13 1.54 12.08 -0.56
CA ARG A 13 2.91 12.07 -1.06
C ARG A 13 3.55 10.67 -0.95
N LEU A 14 3.34 10.00 0.19
CA LEU A 14 3.68 8.58 0.38
C LEU A 14 2.94 7.72 -0.64
N ARG A 15 1.66 7.97 -0.89
CA ARG A 15 0.87 7.23 -1.88
C ARG A 15 1.54 7.29 -3.24
N ARG A 16 1.86 8.50 -3.73
CA ARG A 16 2.53 8.70 -5.02
C ARG A 16 3.92 8.06 -5.04
N TYR A 17 4.69 8.22 -3.97
CA TYR A 17 6.02 7.62 -3.85
C TYR A 17 5.98 6.08 -3.91
N TRP A 18 5.00 5.45 -3.25
CA TRP A 18 4.86 4.00 -3.23
C TRP A 18 4.11 3.44 -4.45
N THR A 19 3.33 4.21 -5.20
CA THR A 19 2.74 3.75 -6.48
C THR A 19 3.63 3.97 -7.68
N THR A 20 4.07 5.21 -7.91
CA THR A 20 4.77 5.63 -9.14
C THR A 20 6.17 6.17 -8.89
N GLY A 21 6.54 6.42 -7.63
CA GLY A 21 7.90 6.80 -7.24
C GLY A 21 8.81 5.61 -6.94
N GLU A 22 9.95 5.90 -6.32
CA GLU A 22 10.98 4.90 -6.00
C GLU A 22 10.47 3.77 -5.10
N GLY A 23 9.49 4.04 -4.24
CA GLY A 23 8.86 3.03 -3.40
C GLY A 23 8.11 1.98 -4.22
N GLY A 24 7.42 2.39 -5.28
CA GLY A 24 6.72 1.47 -6.18
C GLY A 24 7.67 0.60 -6.99
N LEU A 25 8.81 1.16 -7.41
CA LEU A 25 9.89 0.42 -8.05
C LEU A 25 10.52 -0.63 -7.11
N LYS A 26 10.65 -0.32 -5.82
CA LYS A 26 11.14 -1.28 -4.80
C LYS A 26 10.16 -2.43 -4.58
N ILE A 27 8.87 -2.12 -4.53
CA ILE A 27 7.82 -3.14 -4.43
C ILE A 27 7.75 -3.99 -5.71
N ARG A 28 8.03 -3.40 -6.87
CA ARG A 28 7.82 -3.99 -8.21
C ARG A 28 6.37 -4.47 -8.37
N TRP A 29 5.46 -3.50 -8.42
CA TRP A 29 4.04 -3.74 -8.72
C TRP A 29 3.89 -4.61 -9.98
N GLY A 30 3.03 -5.63 -9.91
CA GLY A 30 2.84 -6.61 -10.99
C GLY A 30 3.77 -7.82 -10.94
N THR A 31 4.60 -7.96 -9.90
CA THR A 31 5.38 -9.19 -9.65
C THR A 31 4.73 -10.02 -8.53
N PRO A 32 4.81 -11.36 -8.55
CA PRO A 32 4.27 -12.17 -7.48
C PRO A 32 4.89 -11.80 -6.12
N GLY A 33 4.04 -11.60 -5.10
CA GLY A 33 4.46 -11.23 -3.75
C GLY A 33 4.84 -9.75 -3.58
N ASP A 34 4.42 -8.89 -4.49
CA ASP A 34 4.55 -7.44 -4.37
C ASP A 34 3.74 -6.88 -3.17
N PHE A 35 2.54 -7.42 -2.93
CA PHE A 35 1.72 -7.03 -1.77
C PHE A 35 2.40 -7.33 -0.43
N ASP A 36 2.97 -8.52 -0.26
CA ASP A 36 3.68 -8.90 0.97
C ASP A 36 4.90 -7.99 1.21
N ARG A 37 5.66 -7.69 0.15
CA ARG A 37 6.75 -6.69 0.20
C ARG A 37 6.26 -5.33 0.66
N CYS A 38 5.14 -4.84 0.11
CA CYS A 38 4.55 -3.58 0.53
C CYS A 38 4.19 -3.62 2.02
N VAL A 39 3.46 -4.65 2.45
CA VAL A 39 3.03 -4.78 3.85
C VAL A 39 4.24 -4.84 4.77
N ARG A 40 5.26 -5.64 4.48
CA ARG A 40 6.46 -5.76 5.29
C ARG A 40 7.23 -4.43 5.43
N HIS A 41 7.32 -3.66 4.36
CA HIS A 41 7.95 -2.34 4.41
C HIS A 41 7.13 -1.34 5.21
N LEU A 42 5.82 -1.30 5.00
CA LEU A 42 4.94 -0.33 5.64
C LEU A 42 4.60 -0.71 7.08
N GLU A 43 4.58 -1.98 7.45
CA GLU A 43 4.31 -2.47 8.81
C GLU A 43 5.33 -1.94 9.81
N LYS A 44 6.58 -1.71 9.36
CA LYS A 44 7.62 -1.04 10.17
C LYS A 44 7.28 0.41 10.53
N TYR A 45 6.51 1.09 9.69
CA TYR A 45 6.16 2.50 9.87
C TYR A 45 4.73 2.70 10.40
N MET A 46 3.83 1.76 10.10
CA MET A 46 2.40 1.83 10.41
C MET A 46 1.85 0.41 10.66
N PRO A 47 2.20 -0.20 11.82
CA PRO A 47 1.74 -1.53 12.17
C PRO A 47 0.20 -1.56 12.25
N GLY A 48 -0.41 -2.61 11.72
CA GLY A 48 -1.87 -2.78 11.69
C GLY A 48 -2.62 -2.01 10.60
N ARG A 49 -2.07 -0.92 10.04
CA ARG A 49 -2.70 -0.14 8.96
C ARG A 49 -2.10 -0.37 7.57
N ALA A 50 -0.94 -1.02 7.49
CA ALA A 50 -0.22 -1.30 6.25
C ALA A 50 -1.02 -2.12 5.23
N LYS A 51 -1.75 -3.15 5.67
CA LYS A 51 -2.52 -4.05 4.78
C LYS A 51 -3.57 -3.31 3.94
N GLY A 52 -4.41 -2.51 4.57
CA GLY A 52 -5.44 -1.73 3.86
C GLY A 52 -4.84 -0.70 2.92
N TYR A 53 -3.74 -0.06 3.32
CA TYR A 53 -3.07 0.94 2.49
C TYR A 53 -2.37 0.32 1.27
N CYS A 54 -1.65 -0.79 1.44
CA CYS A 54 -1.04 -1.53 0.34
C CYS A 54 -2.07 -2.07 -0.66
N ASN A 55 -3.28 -2.40 -0.18
CA ASN A 55 -4.36 -2.85 -1.05
C ASN A 55 -4.80 -1.75 -2.04
N LEU A 56 -4.98 -0.52 -1.53
CA LEU A 56 -5.32 0.64 -2.34
C LEU A 56 -4.19 1.02 -3.30
N LEU A 57 -2.92 0.92 -2.86
CA LEU A 57 -1.75 1.20 -3.70
C LEU A 57 -1.63 0.19 -4.84
N HIS A 58 -1.78 -1.10 -4.57
CA HIS A 58 -1.71 -2.15 -5.57
C HIS A 58 -2.74 -1.93 -6.67
N LYS A 59 -3.99 -1.66 -6.30
CA LYS A 59 -5.06 -1.33 -7.26
C LYS A 59 -4.71 -0.12 -8.11
N ARG A 60 -4.14 0.93 -7.50
CA ARG A 60 -3.76 2.14 -8.23
C ARG A 60 -2.59 1.91 -9.17
N ALA A 61 -1.61 1.09 -8.79
CA ALA A 61 -0.40 0.84 -9.59
C ALA A 61 -0.61 -0.19 -10.70
N THR A 62 -1.39 -1.24 -10.44
CA THR A 62 -1.59 -2.38 -11.37
C THR A 62 -2.98 -2.41 -12.01
N GLY A 63 -3.95 -1.69 -11.45
CA GLY A 63 -5.37 -1.81 -11.81
C GLY A 63 -6.09 -2.98 -11.12
N LEU A 64 -5.36 -3.90 -10.47
CA LEU A 64 -5.90 -5.12 -9.88
C LEU A 64 -5.80 -5.12 -8.36
N TYR A 65 -6.65 -5.88 -7.67
CA TYR A 65 -6.49 -6.13 -6.23
C TYR A 65 -5.48 -7.26 -5.99
N PRO A 66 -4.60 -7.14 -4.98
CA PRO A 66 -3.71 -8.22 -4.56
C PRO A 66 -4.55 -9.37 -4.00
N GLY A 67 -4.45 -10.56 -4.61
CA GLY A 67 -5.11 -11.76 -4.10
C GLY A 67 -6.43 -12.16 -4.78
N HIS A 68 -6.66 -11.82 -6.06
CA HIS A 68 -7.67 -12.53 -6.86
C HIS A 68 -7.32 -14.04 -7.08
N HIS A 69 -6.14 -14.48 -6.64
CA HIS A 69 -5.85 -15.91 -6.45
C HIS A 69 -6.22 -16.30 -5.01
N GLY A 70 -7.29 -17.07 -4.86
CA GLY A 70 -7.81 -17.56 -3.59
C GLY A 70 -6.72 -18.14 -2.70
N GLY A 71 -6.62 -17.60 -1.49
CA GLY A 71 -5.65 -18.08 -0.52
C GLY A 71 -5.54 -17.17 0.69
N LYS A 72 -6.50 -17.28 1.62
CA LYS A 72 -6.34 -17.00 3.07
C LYS A 72 -5.68 -15.65 3.41
N ASN A 73 -6.47 -14.57 3.28
CA ASN A 73 -6.25 -13.33 4.01
C ASN A 73 -7.01 -13.40 5.35
N PRO A 74 -6.36 -13.58 6.52
CA PRO A 74 -7.02 -13.49 7.84
C PRO A 74 -7.31 -12.04 8.28
N ALA A 75 -7.34 -11.07 7.36
CA ALA A 75 -7.48 -9.65 7.67
C ALA A 75 -8.30 -8.88 6.60
N GLY A 76 -9.43 -9.45 6.18
CA GLY A 76 -10.51 -8.66 5.57
C GLY A 76 -11.48 -8.18 6.66
N PRO A 77 -12.07 -6.99 6.55
CA PRO A 77 -13.14 -6.58 7.47
C PRO A 77 -14.37 -7.47 7.23
N GLY A 78 -14.98 -7.93 8.32
CA GLY A 78 -16.22 -8.71 8.29
C GLY A 78 -17.44 -7.92 7.83
#